data_AF-A0A0F2LRZ4-F1
#
_entry.id   AF-A0A0F2LRZ4-F1
#
_cell.length_a   1.000
_cell.length_b   1.000
_cell.length_c   1.000
_cell.angle_alpha   90.00
_cell.angle_beta   90.00
_cell.angle_gamma   90.00
#
_symmetry.space_group_name_H-M   'P 1'
#
loop_
_entity.id
_entity.type
_entity.pdbx_description
1 polymer ?
#
loop_
_entity_poly.entity_id
_entity_poly.type
_entity_poly.pdbx_seq_one_letter_code
_entity_poly.pdbx_strand_id
1 'polypeptide(L)'
;MSVAQVVQAPDRPALQHITRLFLAGTTPVKSLGHGNPNPVVDWRRLVCSAVGNLPVTVFDPLRPDWDASWTEDANFSLFRQQVDWELEMQEQSTLIAFFFDPARDGSVSLLELGLCAGRAASAIVGCPPGYTKRGNVQMVCARYGIPLVDSAEALADAVRAHLVRGGCR
;
A
#
# COMPACT_ATOMS: atom_id res chain seq x y z
N MET A 1 -8.26 22.14 -4.47
CA MET A 1 -6.80 22.02 -4.70
C MET A 1 -6.33 20.83 -3.88
N SER A 2 -5.42 19.99 -4.42
CA SER A 2 -4.85 18.86 -3.67
C SER A 2 -4.02 19.39 -2.50
N VAL A 3 -4.23 18.86 -1.30
CA VAL A 3 -3.44 19.16 -0.09
C VAL A 3 -2.46 18.02 0.19
N ALA A 4 -2.82 16.79 -0.19
CA ALA A 4 -1.95 15.63 -0.02
C ALA A 4 -0.72 15.74 -0.91
N GLN A 5 0.43 15.36 -0.36
CA GLN A 5 1.66 15.12 -1.11
C GLN A 5 1.71 13.65 -1.48
N VAL A 6 1.93 13.32 -2.76
CA VAL A 6 2.21 11.94 -3.19
C VAL A 6 3.70 11.85 -3.53
N VAL A 7 4.38 10.86 -2.96
CA VAL A 7 5.79 10.57 -3.19
C VAL A 7 5.89 9.15 -3.72
N GLN A 8 6.45 9.00 -4.92
CA GLN A 8 6.65 7.71 -5.57
C GLN A 8 8.10 7.25 -5.47
N ALA A 9 8.33 5.94 -5.46
CA ALA A 9 9.68 5.41 -5.50
C ALA A 9 10.37 5.79 -6.84
N PRO A 10 11.68 6.15 -6.83
CA PRO A 10 12.59 6.18 -5.69
C PRO A 10 12.75 7.58 -5.05
N ASP A 11 11.83 8.52 -5.31
CA ASP A 11 11.97 9.92 -4.91
C ASP A 11 11.98 10.11 -3.39
N ARG A 12 12.76 11.10 -2.94
CA ARG A 12 12.96 11.43 -1.51
C ARG A 12 12.89 12.95 -1.28
N PRO A 13 11.75 13.60 -1.58
CA PRO A 13 11.58 15.02 -1.36
C PRO A 13 11.45 15.34 0.14
N ALA A 14 11.54 16.63 0.50
CA ALA A 14 11.12 17.07 1.82
C ALA A 14 9.65 16.72 2.06
N LEU A 15 9.37 16.08 3.20
CA LEU A 15 8.02 15.64 3.56
C LEU A 15 7.21 16.83 4.06
N GLN A 16 6.04 17.04 3.48
CA GLN A 16 5.19 18.20 3.77
C GLN A 16 4.36 18.01 5.04
N HIS A 17 4.05 16.76 5.40
CA HIS A 17 3.11 16.43 6.47
C HIS A 17 3.69 15.40 7.46
N ILE A 18 3.32 15.53 8.74
CA ILE A 18 3.65 14.56 9.79
C ILE A 18 2.87 13.26 9.60
N THR A 19 1.60 13.37 9.24
CA THR A 19 0.76 12.21 8.89
C THR A 19 1.25 11.63 7.58
N ARG A 20 1.62 10.34 7.63
CA ARG A 20 2.24 9.61 6.53
C ARG A 20 1.52 8.28 6.31
N LEU A 21 1.09 8.06 5.07
CA LEU A 21 0.37 6.88 4.62
C LEU A 21 1.23 6.09 3.64
N PHE A 22 1.58 4.84 3.94
CA PHE A 22 2.23 3.95 2.97
C PHE A 22 1.21 3.05 2.28
N LEU A 23 1.33 2.88 0.96
CA LEU A 23 0.47 2.03 0.12
C LEU A 23 1.13 0.68 -0.19
N ALA A 24 1.15 -0.21 0.80
CA ALA A 24 1.63 -1.59 0.65
C ALA A 24 0.61 -2.45 -0.09
N GLY A 25 1.08 -3.46 -0.82
CA GLY A 25 0.19 -4.41 -1.47
C GLY A 25 0.49 -4.66 -2.94
N THR A 26 -0.33 -5.54 -3.49
CA THR A 26 -0.24 -6.00 -4.87
C THR A 26 -0.24 -4.83 -5.84
N THR A 27 0.73 -4.81 -6.76
CA THR A 27 0.81 -3.77 -7.78
C THR A 27 -0.12 -4.09 -8.93
N PRO A 28 -1.03 -3.16 -9.31
CA PRO A 28 -1.80 -3.30 -10.54
C PRO A 28 -0.82 -3.39 -11.72
N VAL A 29 -0.69 -4.56 -12.35
CA VAL A 29 0.05 -4.65 -13.62
C VAL A 29 -0.78 -3.87 -14.64
N LYS A 30 -0.18 -2.89 -15.33
CA LYS A 30 -0.74 -2.30 -16.56
C LYS A 30 -1.29 -3.45 -17.37
N SER A 31 -2.60 -3.50 -17.63
CA SER A 31 -3.22 -4.60 -18.38
C SER A 31 -2.32 -5.02 -19.54
N LEU A 32 -1.66 -6.17 -19.42
CA LEU A 32 -1.10 -6.86 -20.57
C LEU A 32 -2.33 -7.07 -21.46
N GLY A 33 -2.39 -6.38 -22.60
CA GLY A 33 -3.58 -6.20 -23.42
C GLY A 33 -4.07 -7.47 -24.11
N HIS A 34 -4.25 -8.56 -23.38
CA HIS A 34 -4.65 -9.86 -23.88
C HIS A 34 -5.75 -10.42 -22.96
N GLY A 35 -6.95 -9.86 -23.10
CA GLY A 35 -8.19 -10.60 -22.85
C GLY A 35 -8.58 -10.93 -21.41
N ASN A 36 -8.08 -10.22 -20.37
CA ASN A 36 -8.68 -10.36 -19.04
C ASN A 36 -10.02 -9.58 -19.01
N PRO A 37 -11.19 -10.25 -18.84
CA PRO A 37 -12.49 -9.59 -18.88
C PRO A 37 -12.78 -8.73 -17.64
N ASN A 38 -11.97 -8.84 -16.57
CA ASN A 38 -12.11 -8.02 -15.38
C ASN A 38 -11.07 -6.88 -15.38
N PRO A 39 -11.49 -5.60 -15.46
CA PRO A 39 -10.57 -4.48 -15.34
C PRO A 39 -9.89 -4.51 -13.96
N VAL A 40 -8.57 -4.39 -13.95
CA VAL A 40 -7.79 -4.30 -12.71
C VAL A 40 -8.18 -3.00 -12.00
N VAL A 41 -8.65 -3.10 -10.76
CA VAL A 41 -8.96 -1.93 -9.95
C VAL A 41 -7.67 -1.25 -9.52
N ASP A 42 -7.49 0.00 -9.92
CA ASP A 42 -6.37 0.83 -9.45
C ASP A 42 -6.66 1.33 -8.02
N TRP A 43 -6.47 0.43 -7.06
CA TRP A 43 -6.75 0.68 -5.65
C TRP A 43 -5.89 1.81 -5.08
N ARG A 44 -4.65 1.98 -5.57
CA ARG A 44 -3.77 3.08 -5.14
C ARG A 44 -4.36 4.42 -5.54
N ARG A 45 -4.83 4.55 -6.77
CA ARG A 45 -5.55 5.75 -7.23
C ARG A 45 -6.82 6.00 -6.42
N LEU A 46 -7.58 4.97 -6.06
CA LEU A 46 -8.76 5.12 -5.21
C LEU A 46 -8.39 5.70 -3.84
N VAL A 47 -7.37 5.14 -3.17
CA VAL A 47 -6.89 5.63 -1.87
C VAL A 47 -6.34 7.05 -1.98
N CYS A 48 -5.47 7.34 -2.96
CA CYS A 48 -4.93 8.68 -3.19
C CYS A 48 -6.04 9.72 -3.45
N SER A 49 -7.08 9.35 -4.21
CA SER A 49 -8.21 10.23 -4.48
C SER A 49 -9.04 10.49 -3.22
N ALA A 50 -9.26 9.46 -2.40
CA ALA A 50 -10.03 9.57 -1.16
C ALA A 50 -9.38 10.48 -0.11
N VAL A 51 -8.04 10.58 -0.12
CA VAL A 51 -7.27 11.37 0.85
C VAL A 51 -6.70 12.67 0.27
N GLY A 52 -6.92 12.96 -1.02
CA GLY A 52 -6.24 14.04 -1.75
C GLY A 52 -6.47 15.45 -1.19
N ASN A 53 -7.56 15.66 -0.44
CA ASN A 53 -7.87 16.93 0.22
C ASN A 53 -7.43 16.99 1.69
N LEU A 54 -6.70 16.00 2.20
CA LEU A 54 -6.19 15.93 3.57
C LEU A 54 -4.70 16.30 3.63
N PRO A 55 -4.21 16.85 4.76
CA PRO A 55 -2.78 17.10 4.98
C PRO A 55 -2.05 15.80 5.32
N VAL A 56 -1.81 14.98 4.30
CA VAL A 56 -1.12 13.69 4.40
C VAL A 56 -0.05 13.57 3.34
N THR A 57 1.08 12.97 3.70
CA THR A 57 2.08 12.50 2.74
C THR A 57 1.79 11.03 2.43
N VAL A 58 1.53 10.71 1.16
CA VAL A 58 1.28 9.35 0.69
C VAL A 58 2.55 8.82 0.03
N PHE A 59 3.09 7.73 0.56
CA PHE A 59 4.15 6.95 -0.06
C PHE A 59 3.54 5.87 -0.94
N ASP A 60 3.72 6.02 -2.25
CA ASP A 60 3.29 5.06 -3.24
C ASP A 60 4.52 4.33 -3.80
N PRO A 61 4.73 3.04 -3.48
CA PRO A 61 5.92 2.31 -3.94
C PRO A 61 5.91 2.04 -5.45
N LEU A 62 4.84 2.37 -6.18
CA LEU A 62 4.79 2.22 -7.63
C LEU A 62 5.96 2.97 -8.29
N ARG A 63 6.80 2.21 -8.98
CA ARG A 63 7.98 2.72 -9.67
C ARG A 63 7.78 2.75 -11.19
N PRO A 64 7.69 3.94 -11.83
CA PRO A 64 7.35 4.05 -13.25
C PRO A 64 8.38 3.48 -14.23
N ASP A 65 9.66 3.44 -13.84
CA ASP A 65 10.80 2.92 -14.62
C ASP A 65 11.05 1.42 -14.40
N TRP A 66 10.20 0.73 -13.64
CA TRP A 66 10.31 -0.72 -13.48
C TRP A 66 10.09 -1.42 -14.83
N ASP A 67 10.95 -2.41 -15.11
CA ASP A 67 10.79 -3.33 -16.24
C ASP A 67 11.20 -4.76 -15.88
N ALA A 68 10.90 -5.70 -16.77
CA ALA A 68 11.14 -7.13 -16.57
C ALA A 68 12.63 -7.54 -16.60
N SER A 69 13.57 -6.63 -16.87
CA SER A 69 15.01 -6.91 -16.83
C SER A 69 15.56 -6.88 -15.40
N TRP A 70 14.80 -6.33 -14.44
CA TRP A 70 15.25 -6.22 -13.07
C TRP A 70 15.31 -7.58 -12.41
N THR A 71 16.44 -7.86 -11.78
CA THR A 71 16.66 -9.11 -11.06
C THR A 71 16.34 -8.92 -9.58
N GLU A 72 15.55 -9.83 -9.01
CA GLU A 72 15.27 -9.91 -7.57
C GLU A 72 16.50 -10.44 -6.81
N ASP A 73 17.56 -9.62 -6.78
CA ASP A 73 18.84 -9.93 -6.12
C ASP A 73 19.33 -8.70 -5.36
N ALA A 74 19.73 -8.88 -4.10
CA ALA A 74 20.17 -7.78 -3.23
C ALA A 74 21.44 -7.03 -3.73
N ASN A 75 22.17 -7.60 -4.67
CA ASN A 75 23.31 -6.97 -5.35
C ASN A 75 22.90 -6.23 -6.64
N PHE A 76 21.68 -6.44 -7.14
CA PHE A 76 21.15 -5.68 -8.27
C PHE A 76 20.68 -4.30 -7.78
N SER A 77 21.41 -3.27 -8.17
CA SER A 77 21.27 -1.90 -7.60
C SER A 77 19.86 -1.33 -7.64
N LEU A 78 19.12 -1.49 -8.75
CA LEU A 78 17.77 -0.95 -8.89
C LEU A 78 16.75 -1.68 -8.00
N PHE A 79 16.86 -3.00 -7.89
CA PHE A 79 16.05 -3.79 -6.97
C PHE A 79 16.35 -3.43 -5.52
N ARG A 80 17.62 -3.36 -5.15
CA ARG A 80 18.04 -2.95 -3.82
C ARG A 80 17.50 -1.56 -3.45
N GLN A 81 17.63 -0.60 -4.36
CA GLN A 81 17.11 0.76 -4.16
C GLN A 81 15.60 0.76 -3.93
N GLN A 82 14.84 -0.06 -4.65
CA GLN A 82 13.40 -0.20 -4.46
C GLN A 82 13.07 -0.74 -3.08
N VAL A 83 13.66 -1.89 -2.69
CA VAL A 83 13.38 -2.53 -1.41
C VAL A 83 13.82 -1.66 -0.23
N ASP A 84 14.99 -1.03 -0.31
CA ASP A 84 15.46 -0.11 0.72
C ASP A 84 14.51 1.10 0.87
N TRP A 85 13.99 1.63 -0.24
CA TRP A 85 13.00 2.71 -0.22
C TRP A 85 11.68 2.24 0.43
N GLU A 86 11.17 1.06 0.05
CA GLU A 86 9.92 0.51 0.60
C GLU A 86 10.00 0.29 2.11
N LEU A 87 11.10 -0.30 2.60
CA LEU A 87 11.30 -0.53 4.02
C LEU A 87 11.39 0.79 4.80
N GLU A 88 12.16 1.76 4.29
CA GLU A 88 12.34 3.04 4.96
C GLU A 88 11.04 3.86 4.99
N MET A 89 10.28 3.90 3.90
CA MET A 89 9.01 4.64 3.86
C MET A 89 7.93 3.98 4.72
N GLN A 90 7.94 2.65 4.85
CA GLN A 90 7.10 1.94 5.82
C GLN A 90 7.45 2.33 7.26
N GLU A 91 8.74 2.37 7.61
CA GLU A 91 9.19 2.77 8.94
C GLU A 91 8.85 4.23 9.29
N GLN A 92 8.85 5.12 8.30
CA GLN A 92 8.48 6.52 8.47
C GLN A 92 6.98 6.77 8.54
N SER A 93 6.14 5.75 8.29
CA SER A 93 4.70 5.93 8.15
C SER A 93 3.94 5.85 9.48
N THR A 94 2.91 6.68 9.60
CA THR A 94 1.98 6.67 10.74
C THR A 94 0.82 5.69 10.52
N LEU A 95 0.49 5.42 9.25
CA LEU A 95 -0.53 4.49 8.80
C LEU A 95 -0.02 3.71 7.60
N ILE A 96 -0.28 2.41 7.55
CA ILE A 96 -0.02 1.56 6.39
C ILE A 96 -1.33 0.97 5.88
N ALA A 97 -1.65 1.19 4.61
CA ALA A 97 -2.74 0.53 3.92
C ALA A 97 -2.19 -0.64 3.13
N PHE A 98 -2.72 -1.84 3.35
CA PHE A 98 -2.39 -3.04 2.60
C PHE A 98 -3.54 -3.40 1.66
N PHE A 99 -3.25 -3.70 0.39
CA PHE A 99 -4.25 -4.29 -0.51
C PHE A 99 -3.76 -5.58 -1.17
N PHE A 100 -4.53 -6.65 -1.02
CA PHE A 100 -4.27 -7.96 -1.60
C PHE A 100 -5.29 -8.30 -2.68
N ASP A 101 -4.97 -8.03 -3.95
CA ASP A 101 -5.82 -8.37 -5.09
C ASP A 101 -5.91 -9.90 -5.28
N PRO A 102 -7.12 -10.49 -5.39
CA PRO A 102 -7.31 -11.92 -5.62
C PRO A 102 -6.56 -12.51 -6.83
N ALA A 103 -6.30 -11.71 -7.86
CA ALA A 103 -5.66 -12.14 -9.09
C ALA A 103 -4.13 -11.96 -9.11
N ARG A 104 -3.53 -11.52 -8.00
CA ARG A 104 -2.12 -11.14 -7.95
C ARG A 104 -1.36 -11.86 -6.84
N ASP A 105 -0.07 -12.08 -7.08
CA ASP A 105 0.83 -12.49 -6.03
C ASP A 105 1.09 -11.30 -5.09
N GLY A 106 0.95 -11.55 -3.80
CA GLY A 106 1.20 -10.58 -2.73
C GLY A 106 2.21 -11.10 -1.72
N SER A 107 3.08 -12.04 -2.12
CA SER A 107 4.05 -12.69 -1.23
C SER A 107 4.93 -11.69 -0.48
N VAL A 108 5.46 -10.67 -1.17
CA VAL A 108 6.23 -9.60 -0.52
C VAL A 108 5.36 -8.82 0.46
N SER A 109 4.14 -8.45 0.08
CA SER A 109 3.23 -7.72 0.98
C SER A 109 2.73 -8.51 2.18
N LEU A 110 2.79 -9.85 2.15
CA LEU A 110 2.59 -10.68 3.33
C LEU A 110 3.76 -10.54 4.32
N LEU A 111 5.01 -10.42 3.82
CA LEU A 111 6.19 -10.13 4.65
C LEU A 111 6.05 -8.74 5.28
N GLU A 112 5.66 -7.74 4.49
CA GLU A 112 5.43 -6.36 4.95
C GLU A 112 4.34 -6.30 6.03
N LEU A 113 3.21 -7.00 5.84
CA LEU A 113 2.16 -7.11 6.84
C LEU A 113 2.70 -7.74 8.13
N GLY A 114 3.52 -8.79 8.02
CA GLY A 114 4.18 -9.43 9.15
C GLY A 114 5.14 -8.50 9.90
N LEU A 115 5.88 -7.65 9.18
CA LEU A 115 6.75 -6.64 9.78
C LEU A 115 5.92 -5.59 10.53
N CYS A 116 4.81 -5.14 9.96
CA CYS A 116 3.96 -4.11 10.56
C CYS A 116 3.13 -4.63 11.76
N ALA A 117 2.74 -5.90 11.76
CA ALA A 117 1.85 -6.46 12.78
C ALA A 117 2.43 -6.33 14.19
N GLY A 118 1.77 -5.56 15.06
CA GLY A 118 2.20 -5.32 16.44
C GLY A 118 3.23 -4.20 16.63
N ARG A 119 3.49 -3.37 15.60
CA ARG A 119 4.28 -2.14 15.73
C ARG A 119 3.42 -0.95 16.17
N ALA A 120 4.07 0.20 16.39
CA ALA A 120 3.43 1.46 16.77
C ALA A 120 2.59 2.11 15.64
N ALA A 121 2.95 1.86 14.38
CA ALA A 121 2.17 2.34 13.23
C ALA A 121 0.83 1.59 13.14
N SER A 122 -0.23 2.31 12.78
CA SER A 122 -1.54 1.69 12.51
C SER A 122 -1.53 1.02 11.14
N ALA A 123 -2.34 -0.03 10.98
CA ALA A 123 -2.54 -0.70 9.69
C ALA A 123 -4.04 -0.83 9.37
N ILE A 124 -4.39 -0.82 8.08
CA ILE A 124 -5.71 -1.19 7.57
C ILE A 124 -5.49 -2.09 6.37
N VAL A 125 -6.20 -3.22 6.30
CA VAL A 125 -6.01 -4.23 5.26
C VAL A 125 -7.28 -4.36 4.43
N GLY A 126 -7.16 -4.23 3.11
CA GLY A 126 -8.14 -4.68 2.14
C GLY A 126 -7.70 -6.00 1.53
N CYS A 127 -8.50 -7.05 1.68
CA CYS A 127 -8.17 -8.37 1.15
C CYS A 127 -9.46 -9.06 0.68
N PRO A 128 -9.96 -8.78 -0.54
CA PRO A 128 -11.22 -9.32 -1.04
C PRO A 128 -11.30 -10.86 -1.02
N PRO A 129 -12.52 -11.43 -1.05
CA PRO A 129 -12.69 -12.87 -1.20
C PRO A 129 -11.97 -13.37 -2.46
N GLY A 130 -11.30 -14.52 -2.36
CA GLY A 130 -10.55 -15.13 -3.47
C GLY A 130 -9.04 -14.93 -3.43
N TYR A 131 -8.50 -14.02 -2.61
CA TYR A 131 -7.04 -13.96 -2.43
C TYR A 131 -6.49 -15.24 -1.80
N THR A 132 -5.47 -15.82 -2.43
CA THR A 132 -4.92 -17.16 -2.14
C THR A 132 -4.53 -17.36 -0.67
N LYS A 133 -4.11 -16.30 0.02
CA LYS A 133 -3.71 -16.34 1.44
C LYS A 133 -4.69 -15.61 2.36
N ARG A 134 -5.91 -15.32 1.91
CA ARG A 134 -6.92 -14.58 2.69
C ARG A 134 -7.12 -15.13 4.10
N GLY A 135 -7.20 -16.45 4.27
CA GLY A 135 -7.36 -17.05 5.61
C GLY A 135 -6.21 -16.70 6.56
N ASN A 136 -4.97 -16.64 6.07
CA ASN A 136 -3.82 -16.22 6.88
C ASN A 136 -3.90 -14.73 7.22
N VAL A 137 -4.27 -13.90 6.24
CA VAL A 137 -4.46 -12.45 6.44
C VAL A 137 -5.56 -12.20 7.49
N GLN A 138 -6.68 -12.92 7.42
CA GLN A 138 -7.76 -12.85 8.42
C GLN A 138 -7.27 -13.20 9.83
N MET A 139 -6.52 -14.30 9.98
CA MET A 139 -5.99 -14.72 11.28
C MET A 139 -5.01 -13.71 11.87
N VAL A 140 -4.10 -13.15 11.06
CA VAL A 140 -3.18 -12.09 11.49
C VAL A 140 -3.96 -10.84 11.88
N CYS A 141 -4.89 -10.37 11.03
CA CYS A 141 -5.66 -9.17 11.32
C CYS A 141 -6.47 -9.31 12.61
N ALA A 142 -7.16 -10.43 12.80
CA ALA A 142 -7.91 -10.71 14.03
C ALA A 142 -7.01 -10.76 15.27
N ARG A 143 -5.83 -11.41 15.17
CA ARG A 143 -4.89 -11.55 16.29
C ARG A 143 -4.32 -10.20 16.75
N TYR A 144 -4.02 -9.30 15.83
CA TYR A 144 -3.39 -8.02 16.11
C TYR A 144 -4.37 -6.83 16.13
N GLY A 145 -5.68 -7.08 16.02
CA GLY A 145 -6.70 -6.03 16.02
C GLY A 145 -6.63 -5.08 14.81
N ILE A 146 -6.14 -5.57 13.66
CA ILE A 146 -6.00 -4.79 12.44
C ILE A 146 -7.35 -4.81 11.69
N PRO A 147 -7.94 -3.66 11.34
CA PRO A 147 -9.15 -3.61 10.53
C PRO A 147 -8.94 -4.29 9.17
N LEU A 148 -9.90 -5.16 8.81
CA LEU A 148 -9.91 -5.91 7.57
C LEU A 148 -11.20 -5.63 6.79
N VAL A 149 -11.07 -5.29 5.50
CA VAL A 149 -12.19 -5.01 4.59
C VAL A 149 -12.08 -5.81 3.30
N ASP A 150 -13.21 -5.91 2.57
CA ASP A 150 -13.39 -6.85 1.46
C ASP A 150 -13.27 -6.23 0.07
N SER A 151 -12.95 -4.94 -0.07
CA SER A 151 -12.78 -4.29 -1.38
C SER A 151 -11.79 -3.11 -1.35
N ALA A 152 -11.37 -2.67 -2.53
CA ALA A 152 -10.49 -1.50 -2.68
C ALA A 152 -11.19 -0.20 -2.27
N GLU A 153 -12.48 -0.08 -2.58
CA GLU A 153 -13.32 1.05 -2.19
C GLU A 153 -13.48 1.11 -0.67
N ALA A 154 -13.79 -0.03 -0.04
CA ALA A 154 -13.90 -0.12 1.41
C ALA A 154 -12.56 0.20 2.10
N LEU A 155 -11.42 -0.16 1.48
CA LEU A 155 -10.10 0.23 1.96
C LEU A 155 -9.90 1.75 1.90
N ALA A 156 -10.21 2.37 0.76
CA ALA A 156 -10.10 3.81 0.59
C ALA A 156 -10.96 4.59 1.60
N ASP A 157 -12.20 4.14 1.82
CA ASP A 157 -13.12 4.73 2.80
C ASP A 157 -12.60 4.55 4.24
N ALA A 158 -12.11 3.36 4.59
CA ALA A 158 -11.57 3.08 5.91
C ALA A 158 -10.31 3.91 6.21
N VAL A 159 -9.40 4.02 5.24
CA VAL A 159 -8.19 4.86 5.34
C VAL A 159 -8.57 6.32 5.56
N ARG A 160 -9.46 6.86 4.73
CA ARG A 160 -9.93 8.25 4.87
C ARG A 160 -10.57 8.48 6.23
N ALA A 161 -11.46 7.59 6.67
CA ALA A 161 -12.12 7.71 7.96
C ALA A 161 -11.13 7.68 9.14
N HIS A 162 -10.08 6.85 9.05
CA HIS A 162 -9.02 6.80 10.05
C HIS A 162 -8.25 8.13 10.12
N LEU A 163 -7.83 8.67 8.98
CA LEU A 163 -7.05 9.91 8.92
C LEU A 163 -7.86 11.13 9.40
N VAL A 164 -9.16 11.19 9.08
CA VAL A 164 -10.04 12.27 9.56
C VAL A 164 -10.23 12.22 11.08
N ARG A 165 -10.34 11.02 11.67
CA ARG A 165 -10.46 10.87 13.13
C ARG A 165 -9.17 11.19 13.88
N GLY A 166 -8.02 10.90 13.26
CA GLY A 166 -6.69 11.17 13.81
C GLY A 166 -6.30 12.66 13.79
N GLY A 167 -6.82 13.44 12.85
CA GLY A 167 -6.53 14.88 12.70
C GLY A 167 -7.28 15.82 13.65
N CYS A 168 -8.20 15.31 14.47
CA CYS A 168 -8.97 16.09 15.46
C CYS A 168 -8.35 16.06 16.88
N ARG A 169 -7.07 15.71 17.01
CA ARG A 169 -6.35 15.69 18.29
C ARG A 169 -5.21 16.69 18.30
#